data_AF-A0AAU1VJ39-F1
#
_entry.id   AF-A0AAU1VJ39-F1
#
_cell.length_a   1.000
_cell.length_b   1.000
_cell.length_c   1.000
_cell.angle_alpha   90.00
_cell.angle_beta   90.00
_cell.angle_gamma   90.00
#
_symmetry.space_group_name_H-M   'P 1'
#
loop_
_entity.id
_entity.type
_entity.pdbx_description
1 polymer ?
#
loop_
_entity_poly.entity_id
_entity_poly.type
_entity_poly.pdbx_seq_one_letter_code
_entity_poly.pdbx_strand_id
1 'polypeptide(L)'
;MPKDSPTTYRRIGVLLQEAGMVSEDETHRVIEGAAAYADDELTPYAAAGALESFGVAVSVHADDIDSIHEGYASLLAKAAETAGGRVTVTGVRIVEGEGGFEDGRSDAVEFERDGTPVSVPAEHFAEDYYDHEAACRAIAETAHDDDPRTWCHVGFAREPGAGYDSIMVLATPEQRQALHRHLGLTFH
;
A
#
# COMPACT_ATOMS: atom_id res chain seq x y z
N MET A 1 14.34 -12.80 28.50
CA MET A 1 13.62 -13.03 27.23
C MET A 1 14.66 -12.99 26.14
N PRO A 2 14.74 -13.97 25.22
CA PRO A 2 15.62 -13.84 24.07
C PRO A 2 15.24 -12.56 23.32
N LYS A 3 16.23 -11.71 23.02
CA LYS A 3 16.03 -10.50 22.23
C LYS A 3 15.62 -10.98 20.84
N ASP A 4 14.38 -10.69 20.43
CA ASP A 4 13.97 -10.93 19.05
C ASP A 4 15.03 -10.28 18.15
N SER A 5 15.52 -11.03 17.17
CA SER A 5 16.53 -10.49 16.25
C SER A 5 15.99 -9.19 15.63
N PRO A 6 16.84 -8.22 15.29
CA PRO A 6 16.38 -6.97 14.68
C PRO A 6 15.62 -7.27 13.38
N THR A 7 14.64 -6.44 13.07
CA THR A 7 13.95 -6.45 11.77
C THR A 7 14.77 -5.60 10.81
N THR A 8 15.22 -6.19 9.71
CA THR A 8 16.04 -5.52 8.68
C THR A 8 15.44 -5.80 7.29
N TYR A 9 15.83 -5.02 6.27
CA TYR A 9 15.42 -5.28 4.89
C TYR A 9 15.78 -6.71 4.46
N ARG A 10 16.99 -7.18 4.77
CA ARG A 10 17.43 -8.54 4.47
C ARG A 10 16.52 -9.60 5.09
N ARG A 11 16.16 -9.42 6.35
CA ARG A 11 15.27 -10.35 7.04
C ARG A 11 13.85 -10.34 6.45
N ILE A 12 13.33 -9.17 6.09
CA ILE A 12 12.04 -9.06 5.43
C ILE A 12 12.08 -9.78 4.08
N GLY A 13 13.12 -9.59 3.28
CA GLY A 13 13.28 -10.27 1.99
C GLY A 13 13.24 -11.80 2.12
N VAL A 14 14.00 -12.37 3.06
CA VAL A 14 13.98 -13.81 3.36
C VAL A 14 12.58 -14.28 3.77
N LEU A 15 11.93 -13.55 4.68
CA LEU A 15 10.58 -13.89 5.14
C LEU A 15 9.56 -13.88 4.00
N LEU A 16 9.59 -12.86 3.14
CA LEU A 16 8.68 -12.74 2.01
C LEU A 16 8.90 -13.87 0.98
N GLN A 17 10.15 -14.26 0.75
CA GLN A 17 10.49 -15.40 -0.11
C GLN A 17 9.97 -16.72 0.49
N GLU A 18 10.21 -16.96 1.80
CA GLU A 18 9.73 -18.16 2.50
C GLU A 18 8.19 -18.23 2.55
N ALA A 19 7.51 -17.09 2.64
CA ALA A 19 6.06 -16.98 2.58
C ALA A 19 5.49 -17.04 1.15
N GLY A 20 6.35 -17.19 0.12
CA GLY A 20 5.95 -17.26 -1.28
C GLY A 20 5.33 -15.96 -1.81
N MET A 21 5.68 -14.81 -1.23
CA MET A 21 5.19 -13.50 -1.65
C MET A 21 6.04 -12.87 -2.75
N VAL A 22 7.33 -13.21 -2.81
CA VAL A 22 8.30 -12.71 -3.80
C VAL A 22 9.19 -13.84 -4.32
N SER A 23 9.75 -13.66 -5.52
CA SER A 23 10.77 -14.58 -6.06
C SER A 23 12.14 -14.28 -5.47
N GLU A 24 13.05 -15.25 -5.57
CA GLU A 24 14.46 -15.06 -5.17
C GLU A 24 15.14 -13.92 -5.96
N ASP A 25 14.88 -13.83 -7.27
CA ASP A 25 15.42 -12.78 -8.13
C ASP A 25 14.95 -11.39 -7.67
N GLU A 26 13.67 -11.27 -7.31
CA GLU A 26 13.10 -10.02 -6.84
C GLU A 26 13.67 -9.63 -5.47
N THR A 27 13.79 -10.59 -4.55
CA THR A 27 14.47 -10.39 -3.28
C THR A 27 15.91 -9.92 -3.49
N HIS A 28 16.65 -10.56 -4.39
CA HIS A 28 18.04 -10.18 -4.68
C HIS A 28 18.15 -8.75 -5.21
N ARG A 29 17.31 -8.41 -6.20
CA ARG A 29 17.25 -7.08 -6.81
C ARG A 29 17.00 -5.97 -5.78
N VAL A 30 16.02 -6.18 -4.90
CA VAL A 30 15.67 -5.19 -3.86
C VAL A 30 16.79 -5.05 -2.83
N ILE A 31 17.39 -6.17 -2.40
CA ILE A 31 18.49 -6.15 -1.44
C ILE A 31 19.76 -5.51 -2.02
N GLU A 32 20.06 -5.71 -3.30
CA GLU A 32 21.16 -5.04 -3.99
C GLU A 32 20.93 -3.52 -4.05
N GLY A 33 19.72 -3.09 -4.40
CA GLY A 33 19.34 -1.67 -4.37
C GLY A 33 19.42 -1.04 -2.97
N ALA A 34 19.14 -1.84 -1.94
CA ALA A 34 19.18 -1.44 -0.54
C ALA A 34 20.54 -1.70 0.15
N ALA A 35 21.59 -2.08 -0.58
CA ALA A 35 22.82 -2.63 0.02
C ALA A 35 23.48 -1.74 1.08
N ALA A 36 23.32 -0.41 0.98
CA ALA A 36 23.86 0.55 1.94
C ALA A 36 23.18 0.52 3.32
N TYR A 37 21.95 0.01 3.41
CA TYR A 37 21.11 0.02 4.62
C TYR A 37 20.37 -1.31 4.85
N ALA A 38 20.67 -2.35 4.07
CA ALA A 38 19.92 -3.62 4.08
C ALA A 38 19.94 -4.36 5.43
N ASP A 39 20.96 -4.08 6.24
CA ASP A 39 21.21 -4.70 7.55
C ASP A 39 20.93 -3.74 8.72
N ASP A 40 20.44 -2.52 8.45
CA ASP A 40 20.03 -1.57 9.47
C ASP A 40 18.72 -2.01 10.15
N GLU A 41 18.62 -1.73 11.45
CA GLU A 41 17.42 -2.02 12.22
C GLU A 41 16.29 -1.06 11.82
N LEU A 42 15.16 -1.63 11.41
CA LEU A 42 13.99 -0.89 10.97
C LEU A 42 13.02 -0.62 12.12
N THR A 43 12.46 0.58 12.12
CA THR A 43 11.26 0.88 12.91
C THR A 43 10.06 0.07 12.39
N PRO A 44 8.98 -0.09 13.18
CA PRO A 44 7.77 -0.76 12.71
C PRO A 44 7.19 -0.15 11.43
N TYR A 45 7.22 1.19 11.31
CA TYR A 45 6.80 1.89 10.09
C TYR A 45 7.70 1.56 8.90
N ALA A 46 9.02 1.63 9.08
CA ALA A 46 9.97 1.32 8.00
C ALA A 46 9.89 -0.16 7.57
N ALA A 47 9.59 -1.07 8.50
CA ALA A 47 9.35 -2.48 8.20
C ALA A 47 8.06 -2.67 7.36
N ALA A 48 6.99 -1.93 7.64
CA ALA A 48 5.79 -1.93 6.82
C ALA A 48 6.08 -1.31 5.43
N GLY A 49 6.80 -0.19 5.37
CA GLY A 49 7.16 0.47 4.11
C GLY A 49 8.08 -0.38 3.23
N ALA A 50 8.95 -1.19 3.83
CA ALA A 50 9.79 -2.14 3.08
C ALA A 50 8.95 -3.12 2.24
N LEU A 51 7.73 -3.47 2.65
CA LEU A 51 6.84 -4.35 1.87
C LEU A 51 6.53 -3.78 0.48
N GLU A 52 6.45 -2.45 0.35
CA GLU A 52 6.24 -1.79 -0.94
C GLU A 52 7.48 -1.92 -1.83
N SER A 53 8.68 -1.82 -1.25
CA SER A 53 9.93 -2.00 -2.00
C SER A 53 10.08 -3.39 -2.60
N PHE A 54 9.50 -4.40 -1.94
CA PHE A 54 9.43 -5.79 -2.42
C PHE A 54 8.24 -6.05 -3.37
N GLY A 55 7.47 -5.02 -3.72
CA GLY A 55 6.37 -5.14 -4.70
C GLY A 55 5.16 -5.93 -4.19
N VAL A 56 4.96 -6.03 -2.87
CA VAL A 56 3.81 -6.75 -2.28
C VAL A 56 2.82 -5.82 -1.59
N ALA A 57 3.14 -4.52 -1.53
CA ALA A 57 2.32 -3.49 -0.92
C ALA A 57 2.34 -2.20 -1.76
N VAL A 58 1.41 -1.30 -1.44
CA VAL A 58 1.30 0.04 -1.99
C VAL A 58 1.15 1.02 -0.83
N SER A 59 1.89 2.12 -0.88
CA SER A 59 1.80 3.20 0.10
C SER A 59 0.89 4.31 -0.41
N VAL A 60 -0.08 4.72 0.42
CA VAL A 60 -0.79 5.99 0.27
C VAL A 60 -0.07 7.01 1.12
N HIS A 61 0.65 7.92 0.46
CA HIS A 61 1.50 8.89 1.13
C HIS A 61 0.69 9.87 1.99
N ALA A 62 1.17 10.10 3.21
CA ALA A 62 0.60 11.09 4.13
C ALA A 62 1.19 12.50 3.95
N ASP A 63 2.26 12.62 3.17
CA ASP A 63 2.88 13.89 2.78
C ASP A 63 2.28 14.42 1.47
N ASP A 64 2.62 15.67 1.14
CA ASP A 64 2.17 16.37 -0.07
C ASP A 64 2.40 15.52 -1.33
N ILE A 65 1.38 15.44 -2.17
CA ILE A 65 1.45 14.96 -3.54
C ILE A 65 1.34 16.14 -4.52
N ASP A 66 1.91 16.00 -5.71
CA ASP A 66 1.87 17.08 -6.71
C ASP A 66 0.44 17.43 -7.14
N SER A 67 -0.45 16.44 -7.19
CA SER A 67 -1.88 16.62 -7.49
C SER A 67 -2.68 15.33 -7.22
N ILE A 68 -3.88 15.46 -6.65
CA ILE A 68 -4.86 14.37 -6.57
C ILE A 68 -5.22 13.81 -7.96
N HIS A 69 -5.18 14.60 -9.04
CA HIS A 69 -5.56 14.12 -10.37
C HIS A 69 -4.56 13.11 -10.95
N GLU A 70 -3.26 13.40 -10.85
CA GLU A 70 -2.20 12.50 -11.31
C GLU A 70 -1.85 11.43 -10.27
N GLY A 71 -2.02 11.78 -8.99
CA GLY A 71 -1.77 10.91 -7.84
C GLY A 71 -2.60 9.65 -7.88
N TYR A 72 -3.94 9.76 -7.93
CA TYR A 72 -4.80 8.56 -7.95
C TYR A 72 -4.54 7.69 -9.18
N ALA A 73 -4.27 8.28 -10.35
CA ALA A 73 -3.95 7.52 -11.55
C ALA A 73 -2.68 6.68 -11.36
N SER A 74 -1.63 7.29 -10.81
CA SER A 74 -0.35 6.62 -10.54
C SER A 74 -0.48 5.56 -9.44
N LEU A 75 -1.24 5.86 -8.39
CA LEU A 75 -1.50 4.96 -7.27
C LEU A 75 -2.23 3.70 -7.72
N LEU A 76 -3.30 3.85 -8.53
CA LEU A 76 -4.07 2.71 -9.02
C LEU A 76 -3.33 1.89 -10.07
N ALA A 77 -2.49 2.53 -10.90
CA ALA A 77 -1.60 1.81 -11.81
C ALA A 77 -0.62 0.92 -11.04
N LYS A 78 -0.01 1.45 -9.96
CA LYS A 78 0.88 0.69 -9.08
C LYS A 78 0.16 -0.46 -8.37
N ALA A 79 -1.05 -0.21 -7.86
CA ALA A 79 -1.86 -1.25 -7.23
C ALA A 79 -2.23 -2.38 -8.20
N ALA A 80 -2.63 -2.05 -9.44
CA ALA A 80 -2.90 -3.04 -10.47
C ALA A 80 -1.65 -3.87 -10.83
N GLU A 81 -0.47 -3.23 -10.91
CA GLU A 81 0.81 -3.91 -11.12
C GLU A 81 1.13 -4.88 -9.97
N THR A 82 1.02 -4.42 -8.71
CA THR A 82 1.20 -5.27 -7.51
C THR A 82 0.21 -6.44 -7.45
N ALA A 83 -1.00 -6.24 -7.97
CA ALA A 83 -2.01 -7.30 -8.14
C ALA A 83 -1.72 -8.27 -9.30
N GLY A 84 -0.56 -8.14 -9.96
CA GLY A 84 -0.12 -9.01 -11.05
C GLY A 84 -0.63 -8.60 -12.42
N GLY A 85 -1.12 -7.36 -12.58
CA GLY A 85 -1.51 -6.77 -13.87
C GLY A 85 -2.70 -7.43 -14.56
N ARG A 86 -3.53 -8.17 -13.81
CA ARG A 86 -4.70 -8.88 -14.36
C ARG A 86 -5.96 -8.03 -14.44
N VAL A 87 -6.04 -7.00 -13.61
CA VAL A 87 -7.10 -5.99 -13.62
C VAL A 87 -6.60 -4.79 -14.40
N THR A 88 -7.40 -4.32 -15.36
CA THR A 88 -7.13 -3.09 -16.09
C THR A 88 -7.86 -1.94 -15.41
N VAL A 89 -7.10 -0.91 -15.00
CA VAL A 89 -7.66 0.34 -14.49
C VAL A 89 -7.46 1.44 -15.53
N THR A 90 -8.55 2.07 -15.96
CA THR A 90 -8.53 3.17 -16.95
C THR A 90 -9.42 4.34 -16.53
N GLY A 91 -9.22 5.50 -17.16
CA GLY A 91 -10.13 6.63 -17.01
C GLY A 91 -10.16 7.26 -15.61
N VAL A 92 -9.10 7.09 -14.82
CA VAL A 92 -9.01 7.63 -13.45
C VAL A 92 -9.18 9.14 -13.47
N ARG A 93 -10.15 9.65 -12.72
CA ARG A 93 -10.44 11.07 -12.58
C ARG A 93 -11.07 11.39 -11.24
N ILE A 94 -10.90 12.63 -10.81
CA ILE A 94 -11.67 13.22 -9.72
C ILE A 94 -12.91 13.90 -10.31
N VAL A 95 -14.08 13.54 -9.81
CA VAL A 95 -15.33 14.26 -10.05
C VAL A 95 -15.63 15.10 -8.82
N GLU A 96 -15.59 16.41 -9.01
CA GLU A 96 -15.89 17.36 -7.95
C GLU A 96 -17.38 17.27 -7.58
N GLY A 97 -17.68 17.09 -6.29
CA GLY A 97 -19.07 17.05 -5.85
C GLY A 97 -19.65 18.42 -5.50
N GLU A 98 -20.98 18.48 -5.46
CA GLU A 98 -21.73 19.68 -5.08
C GLU A 98 -21.88 19.75 -3.54
N GLY A 99 -20.76 19.98 -2.84
CA GLY A 99 -20.78 20.08 -1.39
C GLY A 99 -19.38 20.19 -0.81
N GLY A 100 -19.04 21.38 -0.31
CA GLY A 100 -17.88 21.57 0.55
C GLY A 100 -18.27 21.47 2.01
N PHE A 101 -17.39 20.90 2.84
CA PHE A 101 -17.40 21.11 4.28
C PHE A 101 -16.37 22.20 4.62
N GLU A 102 -16.32 22.64 5.89
CA GLU A 102 -15.32 23.62 6.32
C GLU A 102 -13.92 23.07 5.99
N ASP A 103 -13.22 23.79 5.11
CA ASP A 103 -11.88 23.45 4.62
C ASP A 103 -11.76 22.18 3.74
N GLY A 104 -12.82 21.77 3.03
CA GLY A 104 -12.68 20.72 2.01
C GLY A 104 -13.89 20.48 1.13
N ARG A 105 -13.83 19.41 0.33
CA ARG A 105 -14.78 19.07 -0.73
C ARG A 105 -15.11 17.58 -0.71
N SER A 106 -16.40 17.27 -0.84
CA SER A 106 -16.87 15.91 -1.08
C SER A 106 -16.80 15.60 -2.57
N ASP A 107 -15.81 14.80 -2.96
CA ASP A 107 -15.51 14.38 -4.33
C ASP A 107 -15.85 12.90 -4.54
N ALA A 108 -15.64 12.43 -5.78
CA ALA A 108 -15.56 11.02 -6.10
C ALA A 108 -14.33 10.72 -6.95
N VAL A 109 -13.63 9.64 -6.63
CA VAL A 109 -12.62 9.03 -7.50
C VAL A 109 -13.35 8.07 -8.43
N GLU A 110 -13.40 8.39 -9.72
CA GLU A 110 -14.01 7.55 -10.74
C GLU A 110 -12.97 6.90 -11.63
N PHE A 111 -13.19 5.64 -11.99
CA PHE A 111 -12.36 4.89 -12.94
C PHE A 111 -13.13 3.71 -13.52
N GLU A 112 -12.54 3.01 -14.48
CA GLU A 112 -13.05 1.76 -15.02
C GLU A 112 -12.16 0.60 -14.57
N ARG A 113 -12.77 -0.43 -13.97
CA ARG A 113 -12.16 -1.73 -13.65
C ARG A 113 -12.61 -2.75 -14.68
N ASP A 114 -11.72 -3.17 -15.57
CA ASP A 114 -12.04 -4.10 -16.68
C ASP A 114 -13.27 -3.64 -17.49
N GLY A 115 -13.36 -2.33 -17.74
CA GLY A 115 -14.48 -1.68 -18.43
C GLY A 115 -15.75 -1.50 -17.59
N THR A 116 -15.76 -1.90 -16.33
CA THR A 116 -16.86 -1.66 -15.39
C THR A 116 -16.62 -0.34 -14.64
N PRO A 117 -17.55 0.63 -14.69
CA PRO A 117 -17.40 1.88 -13.94
C PRO A 117 -17.38 1.65 -12.43
N VAL A 118 -16.44 2.31 -11.76
CA VAL A 118 -16.29 2.35 -10.31
C VAL A 118 -16.28 3.82 -9.87
N SER A 119 -16.93 4.11 -8.74
CA SER A 119 -16.98 5.43 -8.13
C SER A 119 -16.80 5.29 -6.62
N VAL A 120 -15.72 5.88 -6.10
CA VAL A 120 -15.38 5.85 -4.68
C VAL A 120 -15.54 7.26 -4.11
N PRO A 121 -16.43 7.48 -3.13
CA PRO A 121 -16.53 8.76 -2.45
C PRO A 121 -15.22 9.15 -1.77
N ALA A 122 -14.85 10.42 -1.87
CA ALA A 122 -13.64 10.98 -1.27
C ALA A 122 -13.92 12.34 -0.61
N GLU A 123 -13.23 12.63 0.47
CA GLU A 123 -13.25 13.89 1.21
C GLU A 123 -11.87 14.55 1.08
N HIS A 124 -11.70 15.40 0.06
CA HIS A 124 -10.44 16.11 -0.15
C HIS A 124 -10.45 17.43 0.62
N PHE A 125 -9.54 17.54 1.58
CA PHE A 125 -9.28 18.79 2.32
C PHE A 125 -8.31 19.71 1.57
N ALA A 126 -7.54 19.15 0.64
CA ALA A 126 -6.61 19.87 -0.22
C ALA A 126 -6.35 19.09 -1.51
N GLU A 127 -5.87 19.77 -2.55
CA GLU A 127 -5.60 19.16 -3.88
C GLU A 127 -4.24 18.46 -3.95
N ASP A 128 -3.42 18.61 -2.91
CA ASP A 128 -2.08 18.04 -2.74
C ASP A 128 -2.04 16.99 -1.62
N TYR A 129 -3.19 16.45 -1.20
CA TYR A 129 -3.26 15.33 -0.24
C TYR A 129 -4.29 14.29 -0.68
N TYR A 130 -3.95 13.02 -0.49
CA TYR A 130 -4.94 11.96 -0.64
C TYR A 130 -5.99 12.01 0.48
N ASP A 131 -7.24 11.69 0.14
CA ASP A 131 -8.10 11.03 1.11
C ASP A 131 -7.61 9.58 1.25
N HIS A 132 -6.99 9.27 2.38
CA HIS A 132 -6.42 7.95 2.64
C HIS A 132 -7.47 6.83 2.63
N GLU A 133 -8.69 7.12 3.09
CA GLU A 133 -9.75 6.12 3.10
C GLU A 133 -10.25 5.84 1.69
N ALA A 134 -10.50 6.89 0.90
CA ALA A 134 -10.88 6.75 -0.50
C ALA A 134 -9.78 6.05 -1.32
N ALA A 135 -8.52 6.43 -1.12
CA ALA A 135 -7.37 5.80 -1.74
C ALA A 135 -7.28 4.30 -1.42
N CYS A 136 -7.39 3.91 -0.14
CA CYS A 136 -7.37 2.50 0.24
C CYS A 136 -8.55 1.72 -0.36
N ARG A 137 -9.76 2.31 -0.40
CA ARG A 137 -10.94 1.69 -1.04
C ARG A 137 -10.73 1.52 -2.55
N ALA A 138 -10.19 2.52 -3.22
CA ALA A 138 -9.90 2.45 -4.65
C ALA A 138 -8.79 1.41 -4.96
N ILE A 139 -7.76 1.30 -4.13
CA ILE A 139 -6.75 0.22 -4.23
C ILE A 139 -7.42 -1.15 -4.10
N ALA A 140 -8.35 -1.32 -3.15
CA ALA A 140 -9.01 -2.61 -2.91
C ALA A 140 -9.72 -3.15 -4.17
N GLU A 141 -10.24 -2.27 -5.03
CA GLU A 141 -10.89 -2.62 -6.31
C GLU A 141 -9.93 -3.21 -7.34
N THR A 142 -8.61 -3.08 -7.15
CA THR A 142 -7.60 -3.68 -8.05
C THR A 142 -7.35 -5.16 -7.77
N ALA A 143 -7.92 -5.73 -6.71
CA ALA A 143 -7.88 -7.17 -6.47
C ALA A 143 -8.66 -7.91 -7.57
N HIS A 144 -8.06 -8.97 -8.11
CA HIS A 144 -8.69 -9.83 -9.11
C HIS A 144 -9.51 -10.94 -8.42
N ASP A 145 -10.69 -11.26 -8.93
CA ASP A 145 -11.63 -12.19 -8.27
C ASP A 145 -11.07 -13.63 -8.10
N ASP A 146 -10.21 -14.07 -9.03
CA ASP A 146 -9.52 -15.38 -8.96
C ASP A 146 -8.20 -15.36 -8.15
N ASP A 147 -7.82 -14.22 -7.58
CA ASP A 147 -6.64 -14.13 -6.70
C ASP A 147 -7.06 -14.42 -5.24
N PRO A 148 -6.47 -15.42 -4.55
CA PRO A 148 -6.81 -15.71 -3.16
C PRO A 148 -6.31 -14.64 -2.17
N ARG A 149 -5.51 -13.68 -2.62
CA ARG A 149 -5.02 -12.56 -1.81
C ARG A 149 -6.05 -11.45 -1.75
N THR A 150 -6.08 -10.75 -0.62
CA THR A 150 -6.93 -9.57 -0.42
C THR A 150 -6.07 -8.39 0.02
N TRP A 151 -6.41 -7.20 -0.44
CA TRP A 151 -5.82 -5.97 0.08
C TRP A 151 -6.20 -5.80 1.54
N CYS A 152 -5.22 -5.54 2.40
CA CYS A 152 -5.43 -5.28 3.82
C CYS A 152 -4.56 -4.11 4.28
N HIS A 153 -5.11 -3.30 5.18
CA HIS A 153 -4.36 -2.21 5.78
C HIS A 153 -3.36 -2.75 6.80
N VAL A 154 -2.09 -2.39 6.65
CA VAL A 154 -1.01 -2.80 7.56
C VAL A 154 -1.00 -1.90 8.79
N GLY A 155 -1.28 -2.48 9.95
CA GLY A 155 -1.13 -1.84 11.24
C GLY A 155 0.24 -2.12 11.87
N PHE A 156 0.76 -1.11 12.57
CA PHE A 156 2.03 -1.14 13.29
C PHE A 156 1.97 -0.15 14.46
N ALA A 157 2.92 -0.26 15.39
CA ALA A 157 3.02 0.68 16.50
C ALA A 157 3.34 2.09 15.98
N ARG A 158 2.47 3.06 16.32
CA ARG A 158 2.60 4.47 15.89
C ARG A 158 3.04 5.36 17.05
N GLU A 159 3.94 6.28 16.75
CA GLU A 159 4.26 7.39 17.63
C GLU A 159 3.21 8.50 17.48
N PRO A 160 2.68 9.06 18.59
CA PRO A 160 1.70 10.14 18.53
C PRO A 160 2.23 11.38 17.80
N GLY A 161 1.42 11.94 16.90
CA GLY A 161 1.71 13.20 16.21
C GLY A 161 2.63 13.09 14.99
N ALA A 162 3.09 11.89 14.63
CA ALA A 162 3.79 11.66 13.38
C ALA A 162 2.80 11.33 12.24
N GLY A 163 3.06 11.87 11.05
CA GLY A 163 2.40 11.48 9.80
C GLY A 163 2.90 10.10 9.37
N TYR A 164 1.97 9.23 8.98
CA TYR A 164 2.30 7.89 8.49
C TYR A 164 1.44 7.58 7.27
N ASP A 165 2.10 7.02 6.26
CA ASP A 165 1.40 6.47 5.12
C ASP A 165 0.41 5.37 5.53
N SER A 166 -0.64 5.22 4.73
CA SER A 166 -1.49 4.03 4.79
C SER A 166 -0.90 2.98 3.86
N ILE A 167 -0.41 1.88 4.43
CA ILE A 167 0.23 0.81 3.67
C ILE A 167 -0.78 -0.29 3.45
N MET A 168 -1.11 -0.55 2.20
CA MET A 168 -2.00 -1.64 1.78
C MET A 168 -1.13 -2.80 1.29
N VAL A 169 -1.29 -3.99 1.87
CA VAL A 169 -0.59 -5.22 1.42
C VAL A 169 -1.57 -6.17 0.75
N LEU A 170 -1.15 -6.80 -0.35
CA LEU A 170 -1.93 -7.84 -1.02
C LEU A 170 -1.42 -9.21 -0.59
N ALA A 171 -2.16 -9.88 0.30
CA ALA A 171 -1.69 -11.13 0.90
C ALA A 171 -2.83 -12.11 1.20
N THR A 172 -2.52 -13.41 1.24
CA THR A 172 -3.43 -14.44 1.76
C THR A 172 -3.47 -14.41 3.29
N PRO A 173 -4.45 -15.05 3.95
CA PRO A 173 -4.49 -15.17 5.41
C PRO A 173 -3.21 -15.78 6.01
N GLU A 174 -2.62 -16.78 5.35
CA GLU A 174 -1.40 -17.46 5.81
C GLU A 174 -0.18 -16.54 5.72
N GLN A 175 -0.08 -15.78 4.63
CA GLN A 175 0.97 -14.77 4.44
C GLN A 175 0.87 -13.68 5.50
N ARG A 176 -0.33 -13.16 5.77
CA ARG A 176 -0.57 -12.19 6.85
C ARG A 176 -0.20 -12.77 8.22
N GLN A 177 -0.50 -14.04 8.48
CA GLN A 177 -0.10 -14.67 9.74
C GLN A 177 1.43 -14.78 9.86
N ALA A 178 2.15 -15.07 8.77
CA ALA A 178 3.60 -15.07 8.76
C ALA A 178 4.17 -13.67 9.06
N LEU A 179 3.68 -12.64 8.37
CA LEU A 179 4.07 -11.25 8.61
C LEU A 179 3.78 -10.82 10.06
N HIS A 180 2.63 -11.18 10.60
CA HIS A 180 2.29 -10.90 12.01
C HIS A 180 3.27 -11.57 12.97
N ARG A 181 3.52 -12.87 12.80
CA ARG A 181 4.39 -13.65 13.70
C ARG A 181 5.83 -13.15 13.66
N HIS A 182 6.33 -12.78 12.49
CA HIS A 182 7.75 -12.51 12.30
C HIS A 182 8.13 -11.03 12.34
N LEU A 183 7.18 -10.13 12.02
CA LEU A 183 7.39 -8.67 11.98
C LEU A 183 6.51 -7.90 12.97
N GLY A 184 5.54 -8.55 13.62
CA GLY A 184 4.63 -7.89 14.56
C GLY A 184 3.57 -7.00 13.90
N LEU A 185 3.40 -7.08 12.58
CA LEU A 185 2.41 -6.30 11.82
C LEU A 185 0.99 -6.81 12.08
N THR A 186 0.00 -5.92 12.08
CA THR A 186 -1.43 -6.27 12.15
C THR A 186 -2.11 -5.94 10.83
N PHE A 187 -3.31 -6.50 10.60
CA PHE A 187 -4.02 -6.37 9.34
C PHE A 187 -5.50 -6.10 9.59
N HIS A 188 -6.05 -5.12 8.88
CA HIS A 188 -7.44 -4.67 8.98
C HIS A 188 -8.09 -4.59 7.60
#